data_AF-A0A2V7TTI6-F1
#
_entry.id   AF-A0A2V7TTI6-F1
#
_cell.length_a   1.000
_cell.length_b   1.000
_cell.length_c   1.000
_cell.angle_alpha   90.00
_cell.angle_beta   90.00
_cell.angle_gamma   90.00
#
_symmetry.space_group_name_H-M   'P 1'
#
loop_
_entity.id
_entity.type
_entity.pdbx_description
1 polymer ?
#
loop_
_entity_poly.entity_id
_entity_poly.type
_entity_poly.pdbx_seq_one_letter_code
_entity_poly.pdbx_strand_id
1 'polypeptide(L)'
;MVLVAALASVARGAHADSGTSFPAPVEAWRSLIAEKADGTGLPIDFLLMWVQRESYGNPCALGIPDVEAGIAQTYHPDDDRFGATFDELRAACVPGKQDAARPLTTEEKDLQVTSLVGKVKNARDVARAQMKRAGVTWSESSTDFWKLVKLEHALPALGSDYLRPCADALGHPPATFAEFREWIEGLTEDQVIAINPRVKPWASLAQRRRLFNSAEKTGVVVSESE
;
A
#
# COMPACT_ATOMS: atom_id res chain seq x y z
N MET A 1 4.79 36.27 45.17
CA MET A 1 4.30 35.95 43.81
C MET A 1 5.47 35.41 43.02
N VAL A 2 5.62 34.08 42.95
CA VAL A 2 6.60 33.41 42.07
C VAL A 2 5.84 32.27 41.41
N LEU A 3 5.63 32.40 40.10
CA LEU A 3 5.01 31.39 39.25
C LEU A 3 6.13 30.40 38.86
N VAL A 4 6.02 29.14 39.27
CA VAL A 4 6.89 28.07 38.75
C VAL A 4 6.10 27.34 37.67
N ALA A 5 6.56 27.47 36.43
CA ALA A 5 5.98 26.81 35.26
C ALA A 5 6.34 25.31 35.28
N ALA A 6 5.32 24.45 35.24
CA ALA A 6 5.48 23.02 35.03
C ALA A 6 5.75 22.77 33.53
N LEU A 7 6.96 22.31 33.21
CA LEU A 7 7.30 21.77 31.90
C LEU A 7 6.70 20.36 31.79
N ALA A 8 5.62 20.23 31.02
CA ALA A 8 5.12 18.93 30.59
C ALA A 8 6.03 18.40 29.48
N SER A 9 6.85 17.40 29.81
CA SER A 9 7.57 16.60 28.83
C SER A 9 6.55 15.73 28.10
N VAL A 10 6.29 16.04 26.82
CA VAL A 10 5.53 15.15 25.94
C VAL A 10 6.45 13.99 25.61
N ALA A 11 6.17 12.83 26.18
CA ALA A 11 6.83 11.58 25.82
C ALA A 11 6.59 11.33 24.32
N ARG A 12 7.65 11.45 23.52
CA ARG A 12 7.69 10.89 22.17
C ARG A 12 7.45 9.39 22.31
N GLY A 13 6.32 8.92 21.81
CA GLY A 13 6.07 7.49 21.66
C GLY A 13 7.16 6.91 20.77
N ALA A 14 8.08 6.17 21.36
CA ALA A 14 8.93 5.27 20.61
C ALA A 14 8.00 4.25 19.95
N HIS A 15 7.87 4.32 18.63
CA HIS A 15 7.23 3.26 17.86
C HIS A 15 8.00 1.98 18.16
N ALA A 16 7.32 1.01 18.79
CA ALA A 16 7.88 -0.29 19.07
C ALA A 16 8.37 -0.91 17.76
N ASP A 17 9.65 -1.28 17.74
CA ASP A 17 10.32 -2.00 16.66
C ASP A 17 9.65 -3.38 16.56
N SER A 18 8.67 -3.53 15.67
CA SER A 18 8.10 -4.85 15.37
C SER A 18 9.21 -5.69 14.76
N GLY A 19 9.49 -6.85 15.35
CA GLY A 19 10.68 -7.68 15.09
C GLY A 19 10.74 -8.36 13.71
N THR A 20 10.12 -7.79 12.68
CA THR A 20 10.17 -8.33 11.32
C THR A 20 11.52 -8.03 10.68
N SER A 21 12.30 -9.08 10.43
CA SER A 21 13.54 -8.95 9.66
C SER A 21 13.24 -8.94 8.16
N PHE A 22 13.70 -7.89 7.47
CA PHE A 22 13.62 -7.82 6.02
C PHE A 22 14.97 -8.16 5.36
N PRO A 23 14.98 -8.57 4.08
CA PRO A 23 16.22 -8.75 3.33
C PRO A 23 17.03 -7.45 3.23
N ALA A 24 18.36 -7.57 3.17
CA ALA A 24 19.26 -6.41 3.16
C ALA A 24 18.92 -5.32 2.10
N PRO A 25 18.51 -5.66 0.86
CA PRO A 25 18.09 -4.64 -0.12
C PRO A 25 16.86 -3.83 0.30
N VAL A 26 15.96 -4.42 1.10
CA VAL A 26 14.77 -3.77 1.63
C VAL A 26 15.13 -2.95 2.87
N GLU A 27 15.92 -3.54 3.78
CA GLU A 27 16.38 -2.86 5.00
C GLU A 27 17.20 -1.59 4.72
N ALA A 28 17.90 -1.54 3.58
CA ALA A 28 18.62 -0.36 3.14
C ALA A 28 17.75 0.91 3.04
N TRP A 29 16.41 0.75 2.95
CA TRP A 29 15.45 1.86 2.90
C TRP A 29 14.88 2.26 4.25
N ARG A 30 15.02 1.43 5.31
CA ARG A 30 14.31 1.61 6.60
C ARG A 30 14.50 3.00 7.20
N SER A 31 15.75 3.48 7.31
CA SER A 31 16.02 4.77 7.95
C SER A 31 15.35 5.94 7.22
N LEU A 32 15.43 5.96 5.89
CA LEU A 32 14.80 7.03 5.10
C LEU A 32 13.28 6.92 5.09
N ILE A 33 12.73 5.69 5.07
CA ILE A 33 11.30 5.44 5.24
C ILE A 33 10.82 5.94 6.59
N ALA A 34 11.53 5.64 7.68
CA ALA A 34 11.19 6.11 9.02
C ALA A 34 11.21 7.64 9.12
N GLU A 35 12.19 8.29 8.51
CA GLU A 35 12.27 9.75 8.45
C GLU A 35 11.06 10.35 7.71
N LYS A 36 10.72 9.83 6.52
CA LYS A 36 9.65 10.39 5.67
C LYS A 36 8.24 10.01 6.13
N ALA A 37 8.10 8.89 6.83
CA ALA A 37 6.83 8.45 7.38
C ALA A 37 6.53 9.09 8.74
N ASP A 38 7.47 9.84 9.34
CA ASP A 38 7.25 10.51 10.62
C ASP A 38 5.99 11.40 10.59
N GLY A 39 5.19 11.32 11.64
CA GLY A 39 3.91 12.03 11.75
C GLY A 39 2.79 11.55 10.80
N THR A 40 3.03 10.59 9.90
CA THR A 40 1.99 10.07 8.99
C THR A 40 1.10 8.99 9.64
N GLY A 41 1.59 8.37 10.71
CA GLY A 41 0.97 7.21 11.35
C GLY A 41 0.97 5.94 10.49
N LEU A 42 1.83 5.85 9.47
CA LEU A 42 2.01 4.64 8.68
C LEU A 42 2.99 3.68 9.39
N PRO A 43 2.67 2.39 9.55
CA PRO A 43 3.60 1.42 10.11
C PRO A 43 4.83 1.23 9.20
N ILE A 44 6.03 1.36 9.75
CA ILE A 44 7.28 1.25 8.99
C ILE A 44 7.43 -0.14 8.36
N ASP A 45 7.12 -1.19 9.11
CA ASP A 45 7.18 -2.57 8.61
C ASP A 45 6.18 -2.83 7.48
N PHE A 46 5.03 -2.15 7.48
CA PHE A 46 4.10 -2.23 6.35
C PHE A 46 4.71 -1.59 5.08
N LEU A 47 5.39 -0.45 5.21
CA LEU A 47 6.09 0.20 4.10
C LEU A 47 7.26 -0.65 3.58
N LEU A 48 8.03 -1.26 4.46
CA LEU A 48 9.11 -2.18 4.08
C LEU A 48 8.59 -3.45 3.43
N MET A 49 7.50 -4.02 3.94
CA MET A 49 6.85 -5.16 3.30
C MET A 49 6.32 -4.78 1.92
N TRP A 50 5.73 -3.58 1.76
CA TRP A 50 5.35 -3.06 0.44
C TRP A 50 6.53 -3.05 -0.52
N VAL A 51 7.66 -2.45 -0.12
CA VAL A 51 8.90 -2.40 -0.92
C VAL A 51 9.40 -3.80 -1.26
N GLN A 52 9.40 -4.72 -0.29
CA GLN A 52 9.81 -6.11 -0.52
C GLN A 52 8.96 -6.80 -1.59
N ARG A 53 7.65 -6.62 -1.54
CA ARG A 53 6.71 -7.28 -2.45
C ARG A 53 6.71 -6.68 -3.84
N GLU A 54 6.92 -5.37 -3.94
CA GLU A 54 6.84 -4.64 -5.21
C GLU A 54 8.14 -4.63 -5.99
N SER A 55 9.28 -4.46 -5.32
CA SER A 55 10.56 -4.26 -6.00
C SER A 55 11.71 -5.05 -5.39
N TYR A 56 11.49 -5.70 -4.24
CA TYR A 56 12.55 -6.25 -3.42
C TYR A 56 13.61 -5.19 -3.05
N GLY A 57 13.22 -3.92 -2.97
CA GLY A 57 14.13 -2.80 -2.70
C GLY A 57 14.90 -2.28 -3.93
N ASN A 58 14.62 -2.77 -5.15
CA ASN A 58 15.26 -2.29 -6.37
C ASN A 58 14.62 -0.95 -6.85
N PRO A 59 15.34 0.19 -6.81
CA PRO A 59 14.81 1.46 -7.29
C PRO A 59 14.60 1.52 -8.81
N CYS A 60 15.24 0.62 -9.56
CA CYS A 60 15.09 0.49 -11.00
C CYS A 60 14.06 -0.56 -11.41
N ALA A 61 13.30 -1.13 -10.46
CA ALA A 61 12.24 -2.08 -10.76
C ALA A 61 11.23 -1.51 -11.76
N LEU A 62 10.76 -2.37 -12.65
CA LEU A 62 9.73 -2.10 -13.65
C LEU A 62 8.63 -3.14 -13.50
N GLY A 63 7.39 -2.65 -13.46
CA GLY A 63 6.19 -3.46 -13.46
C GLY A 63 5.65 -3.55 -14.87
N ILE A 64 4.49 -2.95 -15.11
CA ILE A 64 4.00 -2.66 -16.45
C ILE A 64 5.03 -1.75 -17.17
N PRO A 65 5.57 -2.19 -18.34
CA PRO A 65 6.55 -1.41 -19.08
C PRO A 65 6.07 0.02 -19.34
N ASP A 66 6.93 0.99 -19.06
CA ASP A 66 6.72 2.43 -19.27
C ASP A 66 5.61 3.08 -18.42
N VAL A 67 5.01 2.34 -17.47
CA VAL A 67 3.91 2.84 -16.64
C VAL A 67 4.16 2.62 -15.15
N GLU A 68 4.85 1.55 -14.75
CA GLU A 68 5.14 1.28 -13.33
C GLU A 68 6.64 1.31 -13.01
N ALA A 69 7.03 2.08 -11.98
CA ALA A 69 8.44 2.27 -11.63
C ALA A 69 8.69 2.41 -10.12
N GLY A 70 9.97 2.23 -9.76
CA GLY A 70 10.48 2.55 -8.44
C GLY A 70 10.20 1.49 -7.37
N ILE A 71 10.65 1.77 -6.15
CA ILE A 71 10.57 0.83 -5.03
C ILE A 71 9.13 0.49 -4.62
N ALA A 72 8.20 1.41 -4.92
CA ALA A 72 6.79 1.30 -4.60
C ALA A 72 5.92 0.82 -5.79
N GLN A 73 6.51 0.67 -6.98
CA GLN A 73 5.81 0.39 -8.24
C GLN A 73 4.65 1.37 -8.48
N THR A 74 4.92 2.67 -8.43
CA THR A 74 3.93 3.72 -8.71
C THR A 74 3.50 3.67 -10.18
N TYR A 75 2.21 3.89 -10.44
CA TYR A 75 1.58 3.83 -11.76
C TYR A 75 1.42 5.23 -12.35
N HIS A 76 2.16 5.53 -13.42
CA HIS A 76 2.30 6.86 -13.99
C HIS A 76 1.40 7.06 -15.23
N PRO A 77 0.89 8.28 -15.48
CA PRO A 77 1.13 9.53 -14.74
C PRO A 77 0.21 9.70 -13.51
N ASP A 78 -0.69 8.76 -13.23
CA ASP A 78 -1.69 8.91 -12.15
C ASP A 78 -1.06 9.12 -10.76
N ASP A 79 0.11 8.52 -10.54
CA ASP A 79 0.86 8.59 -9.29
C ASP A 79 1.93 9.69 -9.26
N ASP A 80 2.12 10.47 -10.34
CA ASP A 80 3.08 11.60 -10.37
C ASP A 80 2.79 12.61 -9.25
N ARG A 81 1.51 12.74 -8.89
CA ARG A 81 1.02 13.56 -7.78
C ARG A 81 1.58 13.18 -6.40
N PHE A 82 2.26 12.03 -6.27
CA PHE A 82 2.89 11.58 -5.04
C PHE A 82 4.36 11.96 -4.90
N GLY A 83 4.91 12.72 -5.86
CA GLY A 83 6.15 13.46 -5.67
C GLY A 83 7.21 13.25 -6.74
N ALA A 84 7.04 12.26 -7.63
CA ALA A 84 7.98 12.01 -8.72
C ALA A 84 7.27 11.45 -9.95
N THR A 85 7.72 11.87 -11.11
CA THR A 85 7.36 11.29 -12.41
C THR A 85 8.09 9.96 -12.64
N PHE A 86 7.63 9.19 -13.64
CA PHE A 86 8.29 7.95 -14.07
C PHE A 86 9.78 8.16 -14.38
N ASP A 87 10.10 9.23 -15.12
CA ASP A 87 11.47 9.53 -15.54
C ASP A 87 12.37 9.95 -14.37
N GLU A 88 11.84 10.74 -13.44
CA GLU A 88 12.58 11.14 -12.23
C GLU A 88 12.94 9.94 -11.35
N LEU A 89 12.01 8.99 -11.17
CA LEU A 89 12.27 7.75 -10.43
C LEU A 89 13.32 6.88 -11.11
N ARG A 90 13.50 7.02 -12.43
CA ARG A 90 14.38 6.18 -13.25
C ARG A 90 15.64 6.88 -13.74
N ALA A 91 15.93 8.09 -13.28
CA ALA A 91 17.06 8.89 -13.75
C ALA A 91 18.44 8.23 -13.57
N ALA A 92 18.57 7.30 -12.62
CA ALA A 92 19.79 6.52 -12.37
C ALA A 92 19.82 5.17 -13.10
N CYS A 93 18.75 4.78 -13.79
CA CYS A 93 18.55 3.45 -14.33
C CYS A 93 18.97 3.33 -15.80
N VAL A 94 19.37 2.12 -16.20
CA VAL A 94 19.56 1.82 -17.62
C VAL A 94 18.19 1.83 -18.33
N PRO A 95 18.03 2.53 -19.46
CA PRO A 95 16.75 2.57 -20.19
C PRO A 95 16.21 1.17 -20.50
N GLY A 96 14.93 0.95 -20.20
CA GLY A 96 14.23 -0.32 -20.43
C GLY A 96 14.73 -1.52 -19.59
N LYS A 97 15.65 -1.33 -18.64
CA LYS A 97 16.18 -2.41 -17.79
C LYS A 97 15.92 -2.14 -16.31
N GLN A 98 16.06 -3.18 -15.49
CA GLN A 98 15.96 -3.06 -14.04
C GLN A 98 17.31 -2.86 -13.34
N ASP A 99 18.35 -2.54 -14.12
CA ASP A 99 19.70 -2.28 -13.61
C ASP A 99 19.92 -0.77 -13.42
N ALA A 100 20.65 -0.42 -12.37
CA ALA A 100 21.15 0.93 -12.18
C ALA A 100 22.36 1.18 -13.09
N ALA A 101 22.36 2.28 -13.85
CA ALA A 101 23.51 2.74 -14.63
C ALA A 101 24.58 3.40 -13.75
N ARG A 102 24.15 3.93 -12.59
CA ARG A 102 24.97 4.57 -11.57
C ARG A 102 24.28 4.47 -10.20
N PRO A 103 24.99 4.68 -9.09
CA PRO A 103 24.33 4.85 -7.79
C PRO A 103 23.30 6.00 -7.81
N LEU A 104 22.24 5.85 -7.03
CA LEU A 104 21.28 6.92 -6.79
C LEU A 104 21.91 8.04 -5.96
N THR A 105 21.60 9.29 -6.29
CA THR A 105 21.89 10.44 -5.41
C THR A 105 20.97 10.43 -4.18
N THR A 106 21.25 11.31 -3.22
CA THR A 106 20.38 11.48 -2.05
C THR A 106 18.98 11.92 -2.46
N GLU A 107 18.88 12.85 -3.41
CA GLU A 107 17.62 13.38 -3.92
C GLU A 107 16.82 12.30 -4.65
N GLU A 108 17.47 11.44 -5.44
CA GLU A 108 16.80 10.34 -6.12
C GLU A 108 16.27 9.29 -5.13
N LYS A 109 17.00 9.01 -4.03
CA LYS A 109 16.47 8.17 -2.94
C LYS A 109 15.30 8.85 -2.24
N ASP A 110 15.36 10.16 -2.06
CA ASP A 110 14.31 10.97 -1.45
C ASP A 110 13.00 10.89 -2.24
N LEU A 111 13.09 10.99 -3.57
CA LEU A 111 11.95 10.87 -4.48
C LEU A 111 11.30 9.48 -4.41
N GLN A 112 12.11 8.42 -4.33
CA GLN A 112 11.62 7.04 -4.18
C GLN A 112 10.79 6.87 -2.91
N VAL A 113 11.31 7.34 -1.77
CA VAL A 113 10.61 7.19 -0.48
C VAL A 113 9.43 8.15 -0.35
N THR A 114 9.55 9.38 -0.85
CA THR A 114 8.42 10.34 -0.87
C THR A 114 7.25 9.78 -1.67
N SER A 115 7.51 9.21 -2.85
CA SER A 115 6.48 8.58 -3.68
C SER A 115 5.83 7.37 -3.00
N LEU A 116 6.63 6.53 -2.34
CA LEU A 116 6.14 5.40 -1.53
C LEU A 116 5.17 5.88 -0.42
N VAL A 117 5.61 6.82 0.42
CA VAL A 117 4.83 7.31 1.56
C VAL A 117 3.55 8.00 1.06
N GLY A 118 3.65 8.83 0.02
CA GLY A 118 2.51 9.50 -0.61
C GLY A 118 1.47 8.51 -1.15
N LYS A 119 1.92 7.50 -1.91
CA LYS A 119 1.06 6.46 -2.47
C LYS A 119 0.35 5.67 -1.38
N VAL A 120 1.07 5.17 -0.39
CA VAL A 120 0.51 4.34 0.68
C VAL A 120 -0.45 5.15 1.56
N LYS A 121 -0.12 6.41 1.87
CA LYS A 121 -1.03 7.30 2.59
C LYS A 121 -2.34 7.50 1.83
N ASN A 122 -2.27 7.76 0.52
CA ASN A 122 -3.46 7.88 -0.31
C ASN A 122 -4.28 6.58 -0.33
N ALA A 123 -3.63 5.42 -0.51
CA ALA A 123 -4.31 4.13 -0.49
C ALA A 123 -5.03 3.88 0.85
N ARG A 124 -4.39 4.24 1.98
CA ARG A 124 -4.99 4.19 3.32
C ARG A 124 -6.25 5.06 3.41
N ASP A 125 -6.16 6.31 2.94
CA ASP A 125 -7.28 7.25 3.03
C ASP A 125 -8.45 6.85 2.12
N VAL A 126 -8.16 6.29 0.94
CA VAL A 126 -9.18 5.74 0.03
C VAL A 126 -9.83 4.50 0.65
N ALA A 127 -9.07 3.56 1.20
CA ALA A 127 -9.61 2.37 1.87
C ALA A 127 -10.55 2.75 3.03
N ARG A 128 -10.16 3.70 3.88
CA ARG A 128 -11.04 4.25 4.95
C ARG A 128 -12.36 4.78 4.37
N ALA A 129 -12.29 5.55 3.28
CA ALA A 129 -13.48 6.12 2.65
C ALA A 129 -14.39 5.04 2.04
N GLN A 130 -13.82 4.01 1.42
CA GLN A 130 -14.56 2.87 0.86
C GLN A 130 -15.25 2.06 1.96
N MET A 131 -14.52 1.71 3.02
CA MET A 131 -15.08 0.99 4.17
C MET A 131 -16.23 1.77 4.82
N LYS A 132 -16.05 3.07 5.04
CA LYS A 132 -17.09 3.94 5.59
C LYS A 132 -18.37 3.93 4.73
N ARG A 133 -18.25 3.97 3.39
CA ARG A 133 -19.40 3.90 2.48
C ARG A 133 -20.11 2.53 2.52
N ALA A 134 -19.35 1.46 2.71
CA ALA A 134 -19.87 0.10 2.79
C ALA A 134 -20.35 -0.31 4.21
N GLY A 135 -20.11 0.52 5.23
CA GLY A 135 -20.43 0.20 6.63
C GLY A 135 -19.45 -0.77 7.29
N VAL A 136 -18.29 -1.02 6.68
CA VAL A 136 -17.25 -1.91 7.21
C VAL A 136 -16.48 -1.20 8.33
N THR A 137 -16.20 -1.90 9.43
CA THR A 137 -15.64 -1.32 10.67
C THR A 137 -14.27 -1.89 11.07
N TRP A 138 -13.49 -2.47 10.15
CA TRP A 138 -12.15 -2.97 10.48
C TRP A 138 -11.25 -1.83 11.00
N SER A 139 -10.61 -2.02 12.14
CA SER A 139 -9.71 -1.03 12.74
C SER A 139 -8.38 -0.97 11.99
N GLU A 140 -7.63 0.11 12.15
CA GLU A 140 -6.26 0.21 11.61
C GLU A 140 -5.24 -0.66 12.37
N SER A 141 -5.61 -1.20 13.52
CA SER A 141 -4.85 -2.27 14.17
C SER A 141 -5.10 -3.65 13.53
N SER A 142 -6.15 -3.77 12.69
CA SER A 142 -6.46 -5.05 12.03
C SER A 142 -5.62 -5.25 10.78
N THR A 143 -5.11 -6.47 10.59
CA THR A 143 -4.48 -6.88 9.33
C THR A 143 -5.45 -6.78 8.16
N ASP A 144 -6.75 -6.96 8.37
CA ASP A 144 -7.75 -6.91 7.30
C ASP A 144 -7.88 -5.52 6.69
N PHE A 145 -7.74 -4.48 7.51
CA PHE A 145 -7.64 -3.10 7.03
C PHE A 145 -6.43 -2.94 6.10
N TRP A 146 -5.24 -3.37 6.53
CA TRP A 146 -4.01 -3.20 5.75
C TRP A 146 -3.94 -4.07 4.49
N LYS A 147 -4.62 -5.23 4.48
CA LYS A 147 -4.84 -6.00 3.26
C LYS A 147 -5.66 -5.20 2.26
N LEU A 148 -6.73 -4.51 2.70
CA LEU A 148 -7.50 -3.63 1.82
C LEU A 148 -6.68 -2.44 1.32
N VAL A 149 -5.86 -1.81 2.18
CA VAL A 149 -4.93 -0.75 1.77
C VAL A 149 -3.99 -1.23 0.66
N LYS A 150 -3.44 -2.45 0.77
CA LYS A 150 -2.60 -3.02 -0.29
C LYS A 150 -3.41 -3.34 -1.55
N LEU A 151 -4.63 -3.87 -1.38
CA LEU A 151 -5.51 -4.20 -2.49
C LEU A 151 -5.89 -2.96 -3.31
N GLU A 152 -6.07 -1.79 -2.68
CA GLU A 152 -6.35 -0.52 -3.36
C GLU A 152 -5.27 -0.15 -4.39
N HIS A 153 -4.01 -0.47 -4.13
CA HIS A 153 -2.94 -0.25 -5.10
C HIS A 153 -3.00 -1.22 -6.28
N ALA A 154 -3.32 -2.49 -6.03
CA ALA A 154 -3.32 -3.52 -7.07
C ALA A 154 -4.61 -3.53 -7.92
N LEU A 155 -5.76 -3.24 -7.28
CA LEU A 155 -7.11 -3.33 -7.85
C LEU A 155 -8.04 -2.32 -7.15
N PRO A 156 -7.88 -1.01 -7.43
CA PRO A 156 -8.65 0.04 -6.76
C PRO A 156 -10.17 -0.12 -6.90
N ALA A 157 -10.62 -0.67 -8.04
CA ALA A 157 -12.02 -0.95 -8.31
C ALA A 157 -12.67 -1.90 -7.28
N LEU A 158 -11.92 -2.86 -6.71
CA LEU A 158 -12.49 -3.82 -5.75
C LEU A 158 -12.97 -3.13 -4.47
N GLY A 159 -12.18 -2.21 -3.94
CA GLY A 159 -12.61 -1.43 -2.79
C GLY A 159 -13.74 -0.45 -3.14
N SER A 160 -13.65 0.23 -4.29
CA SER A 160 -14.60 1.29 -4.64
C SER A 160 -15.98 0.79 -5.02
N ASP A 161 -16.04 -0.30 -5.79
CA ASP A 161 -17.25 -0.72 -6.48
C ASP A 161 -17.87 -1.98 -5.90
N TYR A 162 -17.08 -2.79 -5.17
CA TYR A 162 -17.52 -4.13 -4.74
C TYR A 162 -17.76 -4.28 -3.24
N LEU A 163 -17.15 -3.47 -2.38
CA LEU A 163 -17.39 -3.56 -0.92
C LEU A 163 -18.86 -3.34 -0.55
N ARG A 164 -19.53 -2.37 -1.19
CA ARG A 164 -20.95 -2.10 -0.92
C ARG A 164 -21.88 -3.20 -1.46
N PRO A 165 -21.76 -3.64 -2.73
CA PRO A 165 -22.49 -4.81 -3.22
C PRO A 165 -22.25 -6.08 -2.42
N CYS A 166 -21.03 -6.30 -1.90
CA CYS A 166 -20.74 -7.39 -0.96
C CYS A 166 -21.61 -7.29 0.28
N ALA A 167 -21.63 -6.12 0.93
CA ALA A 167 -22.42 -5.89 2.12
C ALA A 167 -23.93 -6.09 1.87
N ASP A 168 -24.43 -5.59 0.73
CA ASP A 168 -25.84 -5.74 0.35
C ASP A 168 -26.19 -7.22 0.05
N ALA A 169 -25.29 -7.99 -0.56
CA ALA A 169 -25.48 -9.41 -0.86
C ALA A 169 -25.43 -10.31 0.38
N LEU A 170 -24.56 -10.00 1.36
CA LEU A 170 -24.45 -10.72 2.62
C LEU A 170 -25.56 -10.32 3.62
N GLY A 171 -26.20 -9.16 3.42
CA GLY A 171 -27.12 -8.57 4.40
C GLY A 171 -26.40 -7.92 5.60
N HIS A 172 -25.07 -7.88 5.58
CA HIS A 172 -24.21 -7.20 6.55
C HIS A 172 -22.87 -6.85 5.91
N PRO A 173 -22.15 -5.82 6.39
CA PRO A 173 -20.77 -5.57 5.96
C PRO A 173 -19.88 -6.81 6.21
N PRO A 174 -18.93 -7.14 5.30
CA PRO A 174 -18.03 -8.26 5.53
C PRO A 174 -17.24 -8.05 6.83
N ALA A 175 -17.23 -9.05 7.69
CA ALA A 175 -16.58 -9.04 8.98
C ALA A 175 -15.05 -9.12 8.87
N THR A 176 -14.53 -9.69 7.79
CA THR A 176 -13.09 -9.85 7.53
C THR A 176 -12.74 -9.65 6.07
N PHE A 177 -11.45 -9.41 5.79
CA PHE A 177 -10.94 -9.39 4.42
C PHE A 177 -11.12 -10.75 3.72
N ALA A 178 -11.04 -11.85 4.48
CA ALA A 178 -11.23 -13.20 3.97
C ALA A 178 -12.66 -13.43 3.47
N GLU A 179 -13.67 -12.96 4.21
CA GLU A 179 -15.08 -13.02 3.79
C GLU A 179 -15.33 -12.18 2.53
N PHE A 180 -14.76 -10.97 2.48
CA PHE A 180 -14.83 -10.14 1.27
C PHE A 180 -14.21 -10.84 0.05
N ARG A 181 -13.03 -11.45 0.25
CA ARG A 181 -12.35 -12.22 -0.79
C ARG A 181 -13.20 -13.42 -1.25
N GLU A 182 -13.74 -14.19 -0.32
CA GLU A 182 -14.57 -15.36 -0.62
C GLU A 182 -15.77 -14.98 -1.49
N TRP A 183 -16.45 -13.89 -1.13
CA TRP A 183 -17.55 -13.36 -1.92
C TRP A 183 -17.11 -12.98 -3.35
N ILE A 184 -16.00 -12.25 -3.50
CA ILE A 184 -15.46 -11.87 -4.83
C ILE A 184 -15.06 -13.10 -5.67
N GLU A 185 -14.44 -14.10 -5.06
CA GLU A 185 -14.03 -15.34 -5.75
C GLU A 185 -15.24 -16.21 -6.14
N GLY A 186 -16.37 -16.07 -5.44
CA GLY A 186 -17.63 -16.73 -5.75
C GLY A 186 -18.44 -16.10 -6.89
N LEU A 187 -18.13 -14.86 -7.30
CA LEU A 187 -18.85 -14.19 -8.38
C LEU A 187 -18.56 -14.80 -9.75
N THR A 188 -19.62 -14.99 -10.55
CA THR A 188 -19.51 -15.27 -11.99
C THR A 188 -19.05 -14.03 -12.76
N GLU A 189 -18.57 -14.20 -13.98
CA GLU A 189 -18.20 -13.06 -14.84
C GLU A 189 -19.39 -12.11 -15.09
N ASP A 190 -20.59 -12.65 -15.31
CA ASP A 190 -21.80 -11.85 -15.50
C ASP A 190 -22.13 -10.98 -14.27
N GLN A 191 -21.96 -11.53 -13.06
CA GLN A 191 -22.16 -10.77 -11.82
C GLN A 191 -21.11 -9.67 -11.65
N VAL A 192 -19.85 -9.95 -12.00
CA VAL A 192 -18.77 -8.95 -11.98
C VAL A 192 -19.06 -7.80 -12.93
N ILE A 193 -19.50 -8.10 -14.17
CA ILE A 193 -19.86 -7.10 -15.18
C ILE A 193 -21.11 -6.30 -14.75
N ALA A 194 -22.09 -6.96 -14.13
CA ALA A 194 -23.29 -6.29 -13.65
C ALA A 194 -23.00 -5.25 -12.56
N ILE A 195 -22.01 -5.52 -11.69
CA ILE A 195 -21.58 -4.58 -10.65
C ILE A 195 -20.80 -3.41 -11.25
N ASN A 196 -19.82 -3.69 -12.13
CA ASN A 196 -19.07 -2.66 -12.83
C ASN A 196 -18.90 -3.00 -14.32
N PRO A 197 -19.69 -2.40 -15.23
CA PRO A 197 -19.62 -2.72 -16.66
C PRO A 197 -18.39 -2.14 -17.35
N ARG A 198 -17.63 -1.26 -16.69
CA ARG A 198 -16.38 -0.66 -17.22
C ARG A 198 -15.16 -1.52 -16.94
N VAL A 199 -15.28 -2.47 -16.02
CA VAL A 199 -14.28 -3.48 -15.75
C VAL A 199 -14.49 -4.53 -16.86
N LYS A 200 -13.49 -4.75 -17.74
CA LYS A 200 -13.43 -6.00 -18.56
C LYS A 200 -13.63 -7.23 -17.59
N PRO A 201 -13.67 -8.49 -18.02
CA PRO A 201 -13.74 -9.62 -17.07
C PRO A 201 -12.44 -9.89 -16.25
N TRP A 202 -11.52 -8.93 -16.11
CA TRP A 202 -10.08 -8.98 -16.49
C TRP A 202 -9.03 -9.49 -15.51
N ALA A 203 -9.39 -10.42 -14.67
CA ALA A 203 -8.37 -11.31 -14.15
C ALA A 203 -9.04 -12.65 -14.07
N SER A 204 -8.52 -13.62 -14.83
CA SER A 204 -8.88 -15.02 -14.59
C SER A 204 -8.91 -15.27 -13.08
N LEU A 205 -9.73 -16.19 -12.59
CA LEU A 205 -9.78 -16.48 -11.15
C LEU A 205 -8.37 -16.64 -10.54
N ALA A 206 -7.42 -17.17 -11.32
CA ALA A 206 -6.00 -17.23 -10.98
C ALA A 206 -5.34 -15.85 -10.75
N GLN A 207 -5.56 -14.87 -11.62
CA GLN A 207 -5.02 -13.52 -11.45
C GLN A 207 -5.70 -12.75 -10.31
N ARG A 208 -7.02 -12.93 -10.09
CA ARG A 208 -7.71 -12.40 -8.89
C ARG A 208 -7.07 -12.95 -7.62
N ARG A 209 -6.93 -14.28 -7.53
CA ARG A 209 -6.26 -14.98 -6.43
C ARG A 209 -4.84 -14.49 -6.21
N ARG A 210 -4.06 -14.29 -7.28
CA ARG A 210 -2.68 -13.77 -7.18
C ARG A 210 -2.64 -12.41 -6.47
N LEU A 211 -3.56 -11.51 -6.80
CA LEU A 211 -3.57 -10.15 -6.27
C LEU A 211 -4.07 -10.11 -4.82
N PHE A 212 -5.12 -10.88 -4.48
CA PHE A 212 -5.54 -11.09 -3.08
C PHE A 212 -4.41 -11.71 -2.24
N ASN A 213 -3.73 -12.74 -2.74
CA ASN A 213 -2.59 -13.35 -2.06
C ASN A 213 -1.44 -12.35 -1.83
N SER A 214 -1.25 -11.37 -2.71
CA SER A 214 -0.24 -10.32 -2.53
C SER A 214 -0.65 -9.36 -1.40
N ALA A 215 -1.92 -8.97 -1.36
CA ALA A 215 -2.49 -8.14 -0.30
C ALA A 215 -2.39 -8.81 1.07
N GLU A 216 -2.76 -10.09 1.17
CA GLU A 216 -2.63 -10.89 2.39
C GLU A 216 -1.20 -10.92 2.93
N LYS A 217 -0.22 -11.26 2.08
CA LYS A 217 1.18 -11.31 2.50
C LYS A 217 1.73 -9.96 2.98
N THR A 218 1.17 -8.86 2.47
CA THR A 218 1.61 -7.52 2.86
C THR A 218 0.94 -7.06 4.16
N GLY A 219 -0.37 -7.30 4.32
CA GLY A 219 -1.13 -6.81 5.48
C GLY A 219 -0.86 -7.53 6.80
N VAL A 220 -0.25 -8.72 6.77
CA VAL A 220 0.03 -9.52 7.99
C VAL A 220 1.07 -8.87 8.90
N VAL A 221 1.98 -8.03 8.39
CA VAL A 221 3.07 -7.44 9.20
C VAL A 221 2.61 -6.41 10.24
N VAL A 222 1.32 -6.05 10.26
CA VAL A 222 0.78 -5.08 11.22
C VAL A 222 0.22 -5.76 12.48
N SER A 223 0.25 -7.10 12.58
CA SER A 223 -0.36 -7.84 13.71
C SER A 223 0.50 -8.00 14.97
N GLU A 224 1.59 -7.26 15.16
CA GLU A 224 2.53 -7.53 16.28
C GLU A 224 2.84 -6.30 17.16
N SER A 225 2.00 -5.26 17.15
CA SER A 225 2.31 -3.99 17.83
C SER A 225 1.39 -3.62 19.00
N GLU A 226 0.54 -4.53 19.49
CA GLU A 226 -0.29 -4.30 20.70
C GLU A 226 0.27 -5.00 21.94
#